data_AF-A0A7X3REC5-F1
#
_entry.id   AF-A0A7X3REC5-F1
#
_cell.length_a   1.000
_cell.length_b   1.000
_cell.length_c   1.000
_cell.angle_alpha   90.00
_cell.angle_beta   90.00
_cell.angle_gamma   90.00
#
_symmetry.space_group_name_H-M   'P 1'
#
loop_
_entity.id
_entity.type
_entity.pdbx_description
1 polymer ?
#
loop_
_entity_poly.entity_id
_entity_poly.type
_entity_poly.pdbx_seq_one_letter_code
_entity_poly.pdbx_strand_id
1 'polypeptide(L)'
;VMLMTASPWVGAAAITSSLAALGPFGMLGGIATLGVLAFISRALTKFGFEKVFSAVLVRLKEDGKTCGEIQEEIDRYPISKELKRKLEEDIKKFCEEENHAQ
;
A
#
# COMPACT_ATOMS: atom_id res chain seq x y z
N VAL A 1 19.73 26.24 -29.81
CA VAL A 1 18.96 25.64 -28.69
C VAL A 1 19.26 24.15 -28.73
N MET A 2 20.20 23.67 -27.89
CA MET A 2 20.53 22.24 -27.89
C MET A 2 19.27 21.47 -27.52
N LEU A 3 18.95 20.47 -28.33
CA LEU A 3 17.97 19.44 -28.04
C LEU A 3 18.44 18.72 -26.78
N MET A 4 18.11 19.25 -25.60
CA MET A 4 17.98 18.44 -24.39
C MET A 4 16.75 17.58 -24.61
N THR A 5 16.92 16.58 -25.46
CA THR A 5 16.10 15.38 -25.42
C THR A 5 16.03 15.00 -23.95
N ALA A 6 14.81 14.84 -23.43
CA ALA A 6 14.55 14.47 -22.05
C ALA A 6 15.25 13.14 -21.78
N SER A 7 16.53 13.22 -21.47
CA SER A 7 17.38 12.06 -21.27
C SER A 7 16.98 11.55 -19.90
N PRO A 8 16.63 10.27 -19.75
CA PRO A 8 16.26 9.70 -18.45
C PRO A 8 17.35 9.95 -17.39
N TRP A 9 18.60 10.11 -17.85
CA TRP A 9 19.74 10.54 -17.07
C TRP A 9 19.64 11.95 -16.47
N VAL A 10 19.13 12.93 -17.20
CA VAL A 10 18.94 14.32 -16.70
C VAL A 10 17.89 14.35 -15.60
N GLY A 11 16.79 13.61 -15.77
CA GLY A 11 15.78 13.46 -14.72
C GLY A 11 16.32 12.76 -13.47
N ALA A 12 17.06 11.65 -13.65
CA ALA A 12 17.69 10.93 -12.54
C ALA A 12 18.71 11.79 -11.78
N ALA A 13 19.52 12.58 -12.50
CA ALA A 13 20.48 13.50 -11.90
C ALA A 13 19.78 14.65 -11.14
N ALA A 14 18.64 15.16 -11.63
CA ALA A 14 17.86 16.18 -10.93
C ALA A 14 17.26 15.66 -9.61
N ILE A 15 16.73 14.43 -9.62
CA ILE A 15 16.19 13.79 -8.40
C ILE A 15 17.34 13.50 -7.41
N THR A 16 18.46 12.97 -7.89
CA THR A 16 19.62 12.66 -7.04
C THR A 16 20.25 13.91 -6.45
N SER A 17 20.36 15.00 -7.23
CA SER A 17 20.93 16.28 -6.77
C SER A 17 20.01 17.02 -5.80
N SER A 18 18.69 17.04 -6.02
CA SER A 18 17.74 17.62 -5.06
C SER A 18 17.72 16.84 -3.75
N LEU A 19 17.82 15.51 -3.81
CA LEU A 19 17.86 14.66 -2.63
C LEU A 19 19.21 14.74 -1.89
N ALA A 20 20.32 14.86 -2.63
CA ALA A 20 21.64 15.12 -2.06
C ALA A 20 21.79 16.54 -1.48
N ALA A 21 21.05 17.52 -2.02
CA ALA A 21 21.01 18.89 -1.50
C ALA A 21 20.31 18.98 -0.13
N LEU A 22 19.41 18.03 0.19
CA LEU A 22 18.90 17.83 1.56
C LEU A 22 19.93 17.19 2.51
N GLY A 23 21.14 16.87 2.03
CA GLY A 23 22.22 16.24 2.79
C GLY A 23 22.30 14.72 2.61
N PRO A 24 23.28 14.04 3.23
CA PRO A 24 23.49 12.59 3.10
C PRO A 24 22.28 11.76 3.54
N PHE A 25 21.47 12.29 4.46
CA PHE A 25 20.20 11.68 4.89
C PHE A 25 19.15 11.63 3.79
N GLY A 26 19.15 12.58 2.85
CA GLY A 26 18.23 12.53 1.72
C GLY A 26 18.50 11.29 0.88
N MET A 27 19.76 11.04 0.50
CA MET A 27 20.11 9.88 -0.34
C MET A 27 19.83 8.56 0.37
N LEU A 28 20.15 8.45 1.67
CA LEU A 28 19.83 7.27 2.48
C LEU A 28 18.32 7.06 2.62
N GLY A 29 17.57 8.14 2.85
CA GLY A 29 16.11 8.12 2.91
C GLY A 29 15.49 7.66 1.60
N GLY A 30 15.96 8.18 0.46
CA GLY A 30 15.51 7.75 -0.86
C GLY A 30 15.73 6.27 -1.11
N ILE A 31 16.93 5.75 -0.82
CA ILE A 31 17.23 4.32 -0.98
C ILE A 31 16.34 3.48 -0.04
N ALA A 32 16.17 3.89 1.21
CA ALA A 32 15.30 3.20 2.16
C ALA A 32 13.84 3.15 1.68
N THR A 33 13.28 4.29 1.25
CA THR A 33 11.91 4.37 0.71
C THR A 33 11.76 3.51 -0.54
N LEU A 34 12.73 3.51 -1.45
CA LEU A 34 12.72 2.66 -2.64
C LEU A 34 12.76 1.17 -2.26
N GLY A 35 13.53 0.80 -1.24
CA GLY A 35 13.57 -0.57 -0.70
C GLY A 35 12.21 -1.02 -0.17
N VAL A 36 11.54 -0.18 0.62
CA VAL A 36 10.19 -0.47 1.15
C VAL A 36 9.17 -0.56 0.03
N LEU A 37 9.18 0.39 -0.92
CA LEU A 37 8.26 0.38 -2.06
C LEU A 37 8.46 -0.86 -2.93
N ALA A 38 9.71 -1.26 -3.18
CA ALA A 38 10.02 -2.48 -3.91
C ALA A 38 9.52 -3.73 -3.17
N PHE A 39 9.62 -3.75 -1.84
CA PHE A 39 9.09 -4.83 -1.02
C PHE A 39 7.56 -4.92 -1.11
N ILE A 40 6.86 -3.79 -0.96
CA ILE A 40 5.39 -3.73 -1.10
C ILE A 40 4.99 -4.16 -2.51
N SER A 41 5.70 -3.72 -3.54
CA SER A 41 5.44 -4.10 -4.94
C SER A 41 5.57 -5.60 -5.13
N ARG A 42 6.59 -6.24 -4.55
CA ARG A 42 6.73 -7.71 -4.57
C ARG A 42 5.61 -8.40 -3.81
N ALA A 43 5.19 -7.88 -2.66
CA ALA A 43 4.08 -8.43 -1.91
C ALA A 43 2.77 -8.38 -2.71
N LEU A 44 2.48 -7.24 -3.37
CA LEU A 44 1.32 -7.09 -4.24
C LEU A 44 1.37 -8.03 -5.44
N THR A 45 2.52 -8.16 -6.11
CA THR A 45 2.67 -9.08 -7.25
C THR A 45 2.55 -10.55 -6.85
N LYS A 46 3.05 -10.92 -5.67
CA LYS A 46 3.09 -12.32 -5.21
C LYS A 46 1.75 -12.79 -4.61
N PHE A 47 1.11 -11.96 -3.80
CA PHE A 47 -0.10 -12.33 -3.06
C PHE A 47 -1.38 -11.72 -3.64
N GLY A 48 -1.26 -10.70 -4.49
CA GLY A 48 -2.39 -9.94 -5.00
C GLY A 48 -2.88 -8.89 -4.01
N PHE A 49 -3.53 -7.85 -4.53
CA PHE A 49 -4.07 -6.75 -3.72
C PHE A 49 -5.09 -7.24 -2.68
N GLU A 50 -5.95 -8.19 -3.07
CA GLU A 50 -7.00 -8.77 -2.23
C GLU A 50 -6.44 -9.37 -0.93
N LYS A 51 -5.47 -10.28 -1.02
CA LYS A 51 -4.89 -10.96 0.15
C LYS A 51 -4.11 -10.02 1.06
N VAL A 52 -3.40 -9.04 0.49
CA VAL A 52 -2.68 -8.03 1.27
C VAL A 52 -3.66 -7.18 2.05
N PHE A 53 -4.77 -6.76 1.44
CA PHE A 53 -5.79 -5.98 2.13
C PHE A 53 -6.54 -6.81 3.18
N SER A 54 -6.94 -8.05 2.89
CA SER A 54 -7.60 -8.91 3.89
C SER A 54 -6.73 -9.11 5.14
N ALA A 55 -5.41 -9.25 4.99
CA ALA A 55 -4.48 -9.32 6.12
C ALA A 55 -4.43 -8.02 6.93
N VAL A 56 -4.55 -6.86 6.29
CA VAL A 56 -4.64 -5.56 6.96
C VAL A 56 -5.96 -5.45 7.73
N LEU A 57 -7.08 -5.87 7.13
CA LEU A 57 -8.39 -5.85 7.79
C LEU A 57 -8.43 -6.73 9.05
N VAL A 58 -7.79 -7.90 9.02
CA VAL A 58 -7.63 -8.75 10.21
C VAL A 58 -6.88 -8.00 11.32
N ARG A 59 -5.81 -7.28 10.99
CA ARG A 59 -5.09 -6.46 11.98
C ARG A 59 -5.91 -5.29 12.51
N LEU A 60 -6.70 -4.61 11.66
CA LEU A 60 -7.60 -3.56 12.15
C LEU A 60 -8.63 -4.11 13.15
N LYS A 61 -9.07 -5.35 12.96
CA LYS A 61 -9.94 -6.04 13.91
C LYS A 61 -9.21 -6.37 15.21
N GLU A 62 -7.96 -6.85 15.15
CA GLU A 62 -7.11 -7.08 16.32
C GLU A 62 -6.85 -5.79 17.13
N ASP A 63 -6.73 -4.65 16.45
CA ASP A 63 -6.61 -3.32 17.07
C ASP A 63 -7.95 -2.80 17.67
N GLY A 64 -9.01 -3.61 17.65
CA GLY A 64 -10.27 -3.34 18.36
C GLY A 64 -11.33 -2.61 17.53
N LYS A 65 -11.16 -2.47 16.20
CA LYS A 65 -12.23 -1.94 15.35
C LYS A 65 -13.38 -2.95 15.20
N THR A 66 -14.59 -2.44 15.25
CA THR A 66 -15.79 -3.26 15.02
C THR A 66 -16.00 -3.57 13.54
N CYS A 67 -16.66 -4.69 13.22
CA CYS A 67 -16.91 -5.10 11.83
C CYS A 67 -17.63 -4.02 11.00
N GLY A 68 -18.48 -3.20 11.62
CA GLY A 68 -19.18 -2.09 10.95
C GLY A 68 -18.26 -0.93 10.58
N GLU A 69 -17.34 -0.55 11.47
CA GLU A 69 -16.36 0.51 11.18
C GLU A 69 -15.39 0.11 10.08
N ILE A 70 -15.01 -1.17 10.02
CA ILE A 70 -14.11 -1.66 8.97
C ILE A 70 -14.85 -1.70 7.62
N GLN A 71 -16.14 -2.04 7.59
CA GLN A 71 -16.94 -1.98 6.37
C GLN A 71 -17.08 -0.55 5.84
N GLU A 72 -17.32 0.43 6.73
CA GLU A 72 -17.34 1.84 6.36
C GLU A 72 -15.99 2.30 5.79
N GLU A 73 -14.89 1.82 6.36
CA GLU A 73 -13.54 2.09 5.86
C GLU A 73 -13.30 1.51 4.45
N ILE A 74 -13.78 0.27 4.20
CA ILE A 74 -13.68 -0.36 2.87
C ILE A 74 -14.47 0.44 1.83
N ASP A 75 -15.64 0.96 2.19
CA ASP A 75 -16.44 1.78 1.28
C ASP A 75 -15.74 3.11 0.94
N ARG A 76 -14.98 3.68 1.88
CA ARG A 76 -14.19 4.89 1.62
C ARG A 76 -12.99 4.65 0.69
N TYR A 77 -12.52 3.43 0.50
CA TYR A 77 -11.34 3.18 -0.33
C TYR A 77 -11.60 3.45 -1.83
N PRO A 78 -10.69 4.15 -2.53
CA PRO A 78 -10.78 4.40 -3.97
C PRO A 78 -10.35 3.17 -4.78
N ILE A 79 -11.03 2.05 -4.59
CA ILE A 79 -10.77 0.76 -5.27
C ILE A 79 -11.98 0.32 -6.10
N SER A 80 -11.79 -0.69 -6.96
CA SER A 80 -12.86 -1.20 -7.82
C SER A 80 -13.99 -1.85 -7.01
N LYS A 81 -15.23 -1.74 -7.50
CA LYS A 81 -16.42 -2.31 -6.84
C LYS A 81 -16.30 -3.82 -6.61
N GLU A 82 -15.72 -4.54 -7.57
CA GLU A 82 -15.50 -5.98 -7.44
C GLU A 82 -14.56 -6.31 -6.27
N LEU A 83 -13.51 -5.50 -6.09
CA LEU A 83 -12.57 -5.70 -5.00
C LEU A 83 -13.22 -5.37 -3.65
N LYS A 84 -13.97 -4.26 -3.55
CA LYS A 84 -14.76 -3.95 -2.35
C LYS A 84 -15.64 -5.11 -1.94
N ARG A 85 -16.42 -5.66 -2.87
CA ARG A 85 -17.32 -6.79 -2.61
C ARG A 85 -16.58 -7.99 -2.02
N LYS A 86 -15.40 -8.32 -2.57
CA LYS A 86 -14.58 -9.40 -2.03
C LYS A 86 -14.03 -9.13 -0.64
N LEU A 87 -13.56 -7.90 -0.37
CA LEU A 87 -13.10 -7.51 0.97
C LEU A 87 -14.24 -7.57 1.99
N GLU A 88 -15.45 -7.14 1.60
CA GLU A 88 -16.66 -7.24 2.44
C GLU A 88 -17.04 -8.70 2.71
N GLU A 89 -17.01 -9.55 1.69
CA GLU A 89 -17.26 -11.00 1.83
C GLU A 89 -16.24 -11.67 2.75
N ASP A 90 -14.95 -11.32 2.62
CA ASP A 90 -13.89 -11.81 3.50
C ASP A 90 -14.13 -11.39 4.95
N ILE A 91 -14.41 -10.10 5.20
CA ILE A 91 -14.72 -9.61 6.55
C ILE A 91 -15.94 -10.28 7.16
N LYS A 92 -16.99 -10.45 6.36
CA LYS A 92 -18.23 -11.05 6.86
C LYS A 92 -17.98 -12.47 7.34
N LYS A 93 -17.21 -13.26 6.59
CA LYS A 93 -16.77 -14.60 7.01
C LYS A 93 -15.97 -14.55 8.31
N PHE A 94 -14.99 -13.64 8.42
CA PHE A 94 -14.20 -13.47 9.64
C PHE A 94 -15.00 -12.98 10.86
N CYS A 95 -16.11 -12.28 10.65
CA CYS A 95 -17.01 -11.86 11.73
C CYS A 95 -18.04 -12.96 12.07
N GLU A 96 -18.42 -13.81 11.13
CA GLU A 96 -19.30 -14.97 11.34
C GLU A 96 -18.57 -16.15 12.01
N GLU A 97 -17.31 -16.42 11.67
CA GLU A 97 -16.51 -17.50 12.28
C GLU A 97 -16.23 -17.29 13.78
N GLU A 98 -16.06 -16.05 14.24
CA GLU A 98 -15.87 -15.78 15.67
C GLU A 98 -17.15 -15.93 16.50
N ASN A 99 -18.33 -15.67 15.90
CA ASN A 99 -19.62 -15.83 16.58
C ASN A 99 -19.96 -17.30 16.89
N HIS A 100 -19.26 -18.26 16.27
CA HIS A 100 -19.39 -19.69 16.52
C HIS A 100 -18.28 -20.27 17.43
N ALA A 101 -17.30 -19.44 17.81
CA ALA A 101 -16.23 -19.83 18.74
C ALA A 101 -16.48 -19.37 20.19
N GLN A 102 -17.65 -18.75 20.45
CA GLN A 102 -18.15 -18.41 21.79
C GLN A 102 -19.20 -19.41 22.29
#